data_AF-A0A0Q9I3V6-F1
#
_entry.id   AF-A0A0Q9I3V6-F1
#
_cell.length_a   1.000
_cell.length_b   1.000
_cell.length_c   1.000
_cell.angle_alpha   90.00
_cell.angle_beta   90.00
_cell.angle_gamma   90.00
#
_symmetry.space_group_name_H-M   'P 1'
#
loop_
_entity.id
_entity.type
_entity.pdbx_description
1 polymer ?
#
loop_
_entity_poly.entity_id
_entity_poly.type
_entity_poly.pdbx_seq_one_letter_code
_entity_poly.pdbx_strand_id
1 'polypeptide(L)'
;MSAINLPFAASATRRVPTTGELANGFGCGPAAKELFDWLAWWETGQIGRAIAKAGLTIDDADIDRLAKAIRSLGGNYRLAGGTANALSITLDPAPTDWADLLNVPLFVRIALLNTDAATLAVTGATGTKSITMPGGKYPCPVGVLRPDAVAIFMYNGVSVEYLNAPLPSATNFFVNQGSGSDNNIGSAASPLASILEAMRRTPIGGICNIGLTGDYSHNQITRLNGRRLNIQGFNAAGNAPELRNFTFVANPIAGNLQDPMFTNIANNPNNTSGFFLGAGDSLQCNTIGFIRGAVSGGTQIRSGQFTSDGFASLDMVNCTLTSPGTANTTWFIAAVNRLSLNLNITTLTGDNSGKIYSSVIGGAPLTAGLDPNSLWNFMCNLTSS
;
A
#
# COMPACT_ATOMS: atom_id res chain seq x y z
N MET A 1 2.28 5.15 -52.74
CA MET A 1 1.72 6.51 -52.81
C MET A 1 2.90 7.46 -52.95
N SER A 2 2.91 8.34 -53.94
CA SER A 2 3.90 9.43 -54.03
C SER A 2 3.80 10.27 -52.76
N ALA A 3 4.94 10.62 -52.16
CA ALA A 3 4.99 11.54 -51.03
C ALA A 3 4.12 12.75 -51.34
N ILE A 4 3.17 13.08 -50.46
CA ILE A 4 2.49 14.37 -50.53
C ILE A 4 3.56 15.38 -50.19
N ASN A 5 4.25 15.90 -51.22
CA ASN A 5 5.19 16.99 -51.11
C ASN A 5 4.34 18.26 -50.93
N LEU A 6 3.78 18.43 -49.74
CA LEU A 6 3.00 19.61 -49.40
C LEU A 6 3.92 20.82 -49.57
N PRO A 7 3.52 21.88 -50.28
CA PRO A 7 4.34 23.07 -50.56
C PRO A 7 4.70 23.91 -49.30
N PHE A 8 4.50 23.34 -48.10
CA PHE A 8 4.72 23.94 -46.78
C PHE A 8 6.09 23.55 -46.20
N ALA A 9 7.06 23.25 -47.07
CA ALA A 9 8.44 23.04 -46.66
C ALA A 9 8.88 24.17 -45.73
N ALA A 10 9.75 23.88 -44.77
CA ALA A 10 10.32 24.87 -43.86
C ALA A 10 11.02 26.06 -44.58
N SER A 11 11.13 26.02 -45.90
CA SER A 11 11.64 27.06 -46.80
C SER A 11 10.56 27.93 -47.47
N ALA A 12 9.26 27.64 -47.31
CA ALA A 12 8.20 28.44 -47.90
C ALA A 12 8.12 29.85 -47.27
N THR A 13 7.78 30.85 -48.10
CA THR A 13 7.45 32.20 -47.62
C THR A 13 6.21 32.13 -46.75
N ARG A 14 6.32 32.63 -45.52
CA ARG A 14 5.29 32.51 -44.49
C ARG A 14 5.01 33.88 -43.89
N ARG A 15 3.74 34.13 -43.58
CA ARG A 15 3.30 35.32 -42.86
C ARG A 15 2.48 34.91 -41.65
N VAL A 16 2.86 35.42 -40.47
CA VAL A 16 2.07 35.25 -39.24
C VAL A 16 0.69 35.90 -39.44
N PRO A 17 -0.42 35.24 -39.06
CA PRO A 17 -1.73 35.86 -39.01
C PRO A 17 -1.70 37.15 -38.18
N THR A 18 -2.33 38.20 -38.66
CA THR A 18 -2.52 39.43 -37.88
C THR A 18 -3.53 39.19 -36.75
N THR A 19 -3.53 40.02 -35.71
CA THR A 19 -4.53 39.95 -34.64
C THR A 19 -5.96 40.07 -35.18
N GLY A 20 -6.18 40.88 -36.22
CA GLY A 20 -7.49 41.02 -36.87
C GLY A 20 -7.95 39.76 -37.59
N GLU A 21 -7.03 39.04 -38.25
CA GLU A 21 -7.33 37.76 -38.92
C GLU A 21 -7.60 36.62 -37.93
N LEU A 22 -6.89 36.60 -36.79
CA LEU A 22 -7.15 35.64 -35.72
C LEU A 22 -8.50 35.89 -35.04
N ALA A 23 -8.89 37.16 -34.87
CA ALA A 23 -10.13 37.54 -34.18
C ALA A 23 -11.38 37.44 -35.07
N ASN A 24 -11.27 37.85 -36.34
CA ASN A 24 -12.42 38.01 -37.23
C ASN A 24 -12.44 37.02 -38.40
N GLY A 25 -11.47 36.10 -38.46
CA GLY A 25 -11.28 35.21 -39.59
C GLY A 25 -10.60 35.89 -40.78
N PHE A 26 -10.44 35.14 -41.87
CA PHE A 26 -9.85 35.67 -43.09
C PHE A 26 -10.85 36.58 -43.82
N GLY A 27 -10.41 37.78 -44.20
CA GLY A 27 -11.25 38.70 -44.96
C GLY A 27 -11.71 38.11 -46.29
N CYS A 28 -12.82 38.63 -46.83
CA CYS A 28 -13.33 38.24 -48.15
C CYS A 28 -12.30 38.63 -49.23
N GLY A 29 -11.65 37.65 -49.86
CA GLY A 29 -10.65 37.88 -50.89
C GLY A 29 -9.89 36.61 -51.28
N PRO A 30 -8.94 36.70 -52.22
CA PRO A 30 -8.08 35.56 -52.58
C PRO A 30 -7.32 35.02 -51.37
N ALA A 31 -7.26 33.70 -51.25
CA ALA A 31 -6.49 33.00 -50.23
C ALA A 31 -5.01 33.43 -50.27
N ALA A 32 -4.51 34.03 -49.18
CA ALA A 32 -3.11 34.41 -49.06
C ALA A 32 -2.25 33.14 -48.85
N LYS A 33 -1.56 32.69 -49.89
CA LYS A 33 -0.74 31.46 -49.85
C LYS A 33 0.22 31.42 -48.64
N GLU A 34 0.91 32.52 -48.36
CA GLU A 34 1.88 32.63 -47.26
C GLU A 34 1.26 32.40 -45.88
N LEU A 35 -0.03 32.69 -45.73
CA LEU A 35 -0.80 32.48 -44.50
C LEU A 35 -1.15 31.00 -44.33
N PHE A 36 -1.58 30.34 -45.39
CA PHE A 36 -1.81 28.89 -45.40
C PHE A 36 -0.51 28.12 -45.17
N ASP A 37 0.59 28.56 -45.78
CA ASP A 37 1.91 27.99 -45.54
C ASP A 37 2.34 28.14 -44.07
N TRP A 38 2.02 29.29 -43.43
CA TRP A 38 2.31 29.51 -42.02
C TRP A 38 1.48 28.59 -41.11
N LEU A 39 0.18 28.46 -41.36
CA LEU A 39 -0.72 27.61 -40.58
C LEU A 39 -0.30 26.15 -40.66
N ALA A 40 -0.07 25.64 -41.87
CA ALA A 40 0.36 24.27 -42.09
C ALA A 40 1.72 24.00 -41.44
N TRP A 41 2.70 24.90 -41.58
CA TRP A 41 4.00 24.77 -40.92
C TRP A 41 3.89 24.80 -39.41
N TRP A 42 3.06 25.69 -38.84
CA TRP A 42 2.90 25.80 -37.40
C TRP A 42 2.29 24.51 -36.83
N GLU A 43 1.17 24.04 -37.39
CA GLU A 43 0.50 22.82 -36.93
C GLU A 43 1.39 21.57 -37.09
N THR A 44 1.92 21.35 -38.29
CA THR A 44 2.80 20.19 -38.55
C THR A 44 4.10 20.26 -37.75
N GLY A 45 4.59 21.47 -37.48
CA GLY A 45 5.75 21.72 -36.63
C GLY A 45 5.50 21.37 -35.16
N GLN A 46 4.36 21.75 -34.59
CA GLN A 46 4.01 21.38 -33.20
C GLN A 46 3.83 19.86 -33.07
N ILE A 47 3.11 19.25 -34.00
CA ILE A 47 2.87 17.80 -34.03
C ILE A 47 4.20 17.04 -34.22
N GLY A 48 5.03 17.47 -35.18
CA GLY A 48 6.33 16.88 -35.46
C GLY A 48 7.26 16.93 -34.24
N ARG A 49 7.25 18.03 -33.49
CA ARG A 49 8.01 18.14 -32.23
C ARG A 49 7.52 17.14 -31.19
N ALA A 50 6.21 17.02 -30.98
CA ALA A 50 5.65 16.05 -30.02
C ALA A 50 6.07 14.60 -30.37
N ILE A 51 6.06 14.25 -31.67
CA ILE A 51 6.49 12.93 -32.17
C ILE A 51 7.98 12.71 -31.92
N ALA A 52 8.82 13.68 -32.29
CA ALA A 52 10.27 13.57 -32.10
C ALA A 52 10.65 13.45 -30.61
N LYS A 53 9.95 14.14 -29.71
CA LYS A 53 10.19 14.03 -28.25
C LYS A 53 9.73 12.70 -27.66
N ALA A 54 8.82 11.99 -28.32
CA ALA A 54 8.51 10.60 -27.99
C ALA A 54 9.56 9.61 -28.51
N GLY A 55 10.64 10.08 -29.16
CA GLY A 55 11.69 9.24 -29.74
C GLY A 55 11.29 8.59 -31.06
N LEU A 56 10.22 9.06 -31.71
CA LEU A 56 9.74 8.55 -32.99
C LEU A 56 10.29 9.40 -34.14
N THR A 57 10.68 8.73 -35.23
CA THR A 57 11.08 9.41 -36.47
C THR A 57 9.86 10.03 -37.15
N ILE A 58 10.01 11.24 -37.69
CA ILE A 58 8.97 11.88 -38.49
C ILE A 58 8.98 11.23 -39.87
N ASP A 59 7.98 10.39 -40.15
CA ASP A 59 7.77 9.72 -41.44
C ASP A 59 6.35 10.01 -41.96
N ASP A 60 6.24 10.56 -43.16
CA ASP A 60 4.97 10.94 -43.78
C ASP A 60 4.14 9.76 -44.26
N ALA A 61 4.73 8.56 -44.32
CA ALA A 61 3.98 7.33 -44.57
C ALA A 61 3.19 6.84 -43.35
N ASP A 62 3.53 7.28 -42.13
CA ASP A 62 2.92 6.81 -40.88
C ASP A 62 1.97 7.86 -40.29
N ILE A 63 0.70 7.80 -40.66
CA ILE A 63 -0.33 8.72 -40.16
C ILE A 63 -0.64 8.54 -38.66
N ASP A 64 -0.31 7.38 -38.07
CA ASP A 64 -0.61 7.05 -36.67
C ASP A 64 0.47 7.53 -35.69
N ARG A 65 1.52 8.19 -36.18
CA ARG A 65 2.69 8.64 -35.41
C ARG A 65 2.35 9.51 -34.20
N LEU A 66 1.40 10.44 -34.32
CA LEU A 66 0.99 11.28 -33.18
C LEU A 66 0.29 10.42 -32.11
N ALA A 67 -0.55 9.48 -32.52
CA ALA A 67 -1.19 8.56 -31.60
C ALA A 67 -0.16 7.64 -30.91
N LYS A 68 0.85 7.14 -31.64
CA LYS A 68 1.98 6.38 -31.08
C LYS A 68 2.77 7.20 -30.07
N ALA A 69 3.06 8.47 -30.39
CA ALA A 69 3.76 9.39 -29.50
C ALA A 69 3.00 9.60 -28.18
N ILE A 70 1.70 9.90 -28.27
CA ILE A 70 0.83 10.07 -27.08
C ILE A 70 0.77 8.79 -26.25
N ARG A 71 0.55 7.63 -26.89
CA ARG A 71 0.46 6.33 -26.18
C ARG A 71 1.77 5.93 -25.52
N SER A 72 2.92 6.29 -26.11
CA SER A 72 4.23 5.95 -25.56
C SER A 72 4.54 6.70 -24.25
N LEU A 73 3.92 7.87 -24.04
CA LEU A 73 4.24 8.79 -22.96
C LEU A 73 5.73 9.17 -22.89
N GLY A 74 6.49 9.01 -23.99
CA GLY A 74 7.94 9.22 -24.03
C GLY A 74 8.36 10.65 -23.66
N GLY A 75 7.50 11.64 -23.93
CA GLY A 75 7.69 13.02 -23.48
C GLY A 75 7.82 13.17 -21.96
N ASN A 76 7.17 12.28 -21.20
CA ASN A 76 7.14 12.30 -19.73
C ASN A 76 8.07 11.24 -19.09
N TYR A 77 8.76 10.42 -19.89
CA TYR A 77 9.67 9.39 -19.39
C TYR A 77 11.11 9.92 -19.28
N ARG A 78 11.73 9.86 -18.09
CA ARG A 78 13.13 10.28 -17.89
C ARG A 78 13.92 9.34 -16.98
N LEU A 79 15.22 9.29 -17.18
CA LEU A 79 16.15 8.71 -16.21
C LEU A 79 16.42 9.72 -15.10
N ALA A 80 16.31 9.30 -13.84
CA ALA A 80 16.73 10.12 -12.70
C ALA A 80 18.25 10.27 -12.68
N GLY A 81 18.73 11.52 -12.70
CA GLY A 81 20.08 11.87 -12.28
C GLY A 81 20.13 12.27 -10.80
N GLY A 82 21.25 12.87 -10.39
CA GLY A 82 21.44 13.37 -9.02
C GLY A 82 21.95 12.31 -8.05
N THR A 83 21.55 12.40 -6.78
CA THR A 83 21.91 11.44 -5.72
C THR A 83 20.72 10.57 -5.33
N ALA A 84 20.95 9.55 -4.49
CA ALA A 84 19.93 8.66 -3.95
C ALA A 84 18.72 9.39 -3.33
N ASN A 85 18.92 10.56 -2.72
CA ASN A 85 17.88 11.31 -1.99
C ASN A 85 17.60 12.69 -2.60
N ALA A 86 18.33 13.09 -3.64
CA ALA A 86 18.11 14.33 -4.39
C ALA A 86 18.08 14.02 -5.89
N LEU A 87 16.93 13.57 -6.36
CA LEU A 87 16.71 13.16 -7.74
C LEU A 87 16.57 14.40 -8.61
N SER A 88 17.09 14.33 -9.84
CA SER A 88 16.90 15.38 -10.84
C SER A 88 16.48 14.79 -12.18
N ILE A 89 15.48 15.39 -12.83
CA ILE A 89 15.10 15.05 -14.21
C ILE A 89 15.06 16.30 -15.09
N THR A 90 15.28 16.12 -16.39
CA THR A 90 15.13 17.19 -17.38
C THR A 90 14.02 16.82 -18.34
N LEU A 91 12.91 17.55 -18.29
CA LEU A 91 11.82 17.42 -19.26
C LEU A 91 12.13 18.24 -20.51
N ASP A 92 11.49 17.88 -21.62
CA ASP A 92 11.69 18.55 -22.90
C ASP A 92 10.36 18.61 -23.68
N PRO A 93 9.75 19.80 -23.85
CA PRO A 93 10.23 21.09 -23.34
C PRO A 93 10.32 21.13 -21.81
N ALA A 94 11.24 21.94 -21.29
CA ALA A 94 11.33 22.15 -19.85
C ALA A 94 10.09 22.96 -19.38
N PRO A 95 9.41 22.55 -18.29
CA PRO A 95 8.35 23.36 -17.69
C PRO A 95 8.93 24.68 -17.18
N THR A 96 8.10 25.72 -17.13
CA THR A 96 8.50 27.04 -16.62
C THR A 96 8.43 27.07 -15.09
N ASP A 97 7.50 26.30 -14.51
CA ASP A 97 7.34 26.15 -13.08
C ASP A 97 6.72 24.80 -12.69
N TRP A 98 6.43 24.62 -11.40
CA TRP A 98 5.77 23.42 -10.90
C TRP A 98 4.26 23.38 -11.18
N ALA A 99 3.62 24.52 -11.47
CA ALA A 99 2.20 24.57 -11.79
C ALA A 99 1.92 23.93 -13.16
N ASP A 100 2.87 24.01 -14.10
CA ASP A 100 2.83 23.28 -15.39
C ASP A 100 2.75 21.75 -15.20
N LEU A 101 3.18 21.24 -14.04
CA LEU A 101 3.23 19.81 -13.72
C LEU A 101 2.11 19.35 -12.77
N LEU A 102 1.16 20.22 -12.43
CA LEU A 102 0.06 19.88 -11.53
C LEU A 102 -0.78 18.74 -12.11
N ASN A 103 -0.87 17.62 -11.37
CA ASN A 103 -1.55 16.39 -11.77
C ASN A 103 -1.01 15.73 -13.06
N VAL A 104 0.21 16.09 -13.49
CA VAL A 104 0.86 15.46 -14.65
C VAL A 104 1.64 14.21 -14.18
N PRO A 105 1.38 13.02 -14.74
CA PRO A 105 2.15 11.82 -14.42
C PRO A 105 3.52 11.88 -15.08
N LEU A 106 4.56 11.78 -14.26
CA LEU A 106 5.96 11.70 -14.67
C LEU A 106 6.48 10.27 -14.48
N PHE A 107 7.04 9.70 -15.53
CA PHE A 107 7.59 8.34 -15.49
C PHE A 107 9.10 8.43 -15.34
N VAL A 108 9.62 8.04 -14.19
CA VAL A 108 11.03 8.26 -13.87
C VAL A 108 11.70 6.93 -13.56
N ARG A 109 12.69 6.52 -14.37
CA ARG A 109 13.55 5.38 -14.05
C ARG A 109 14.53 5.80 -12.97
N ILE A 110 14.49 5.13 -11.83
CA ILE A 110 15.34 5.42 -10.68
C ILE A 110 16.73 4.85 -10.91
N ALA A 111 17.78 5.64 -10.69
CA ALA A 111 19.17 5.19 -10.86
C ALA A 111 19.78 4.61 -9.58
N LEU A 112 19.43 5.15 -8.40
CA LEU A 112 20.05 4.82 -7.12
C LEU A 112 18.99 4.52 -6.06
N LEU A 113 19.31 3.59 -5.15
CA LEU A 113 18.45 3.26 -4.01
C LEU A 113 18.39 4.44 -3.03
N ASN A 114 17.20 4.92 -2.69
CA ASN A 114 17.09 5.97 -1.69
C ASN A 114 17.46 5.44 -0.29
N THR A 115 18.27 6.21 0.43
CA THR A 115 18.75 5.89 1.78
C THR A 115 18.11 6.74 2.87
N ASP A 116 17.38 7.79 2.47
CA ASP A 116 16.63 8.70 3.32
C ASP A 116 15.39 9.23 2.55
N ALA A 117 14.68 10.19 3.14
CA ALA A 117 13.65 10.97 2.47
C ALA A 117 14.20 11.61 1.19
N ALA A 118 13.52 11.38 0.08
CA ALA A 118 13.95 11.84 -1.23
C ALA A 118 13.23 13.11 -1.67
N THR A 119 13.89 13.89 -2.53
CA THR A 119 13.35 15.06 -3.22
C THR A 119 13.49 14.90 -4.73
N LEU A 120 12.65 15.62 -5.49
CA LEU A 120 12.71 15.70 -6.95
C LEU A 120 12.94 17.16 -7.38
N ALA A 121 13.96 17.35 -8.20
CA ALA A 121 14.20 18.56 -8.98
C ALA A 121 13.80 18.30 -10.44
N VAL A 122 13.10 19.26 -11.06
CA VAL A 122 12.79 19.22 -12.49
C VAL A 122 13.42 20.45 -13.14
N THR A 123 14.30 20.25 -14.11
CA THR A 123 14.93 21.37 -14.84
C THR A 123 13.87 22.28 -15.44
N GLY A 124 13.99 23.58 -15.19
CA GLY A 124 13.01 24.60 -15.59
C GLY A 124 12.03 24.97 -14.48
N ALA A 125 11.64 24.02 -13.63
CA ALA A 125 10.83 24.30 -12.45
C ALA A 125 11.71 24.73 -11.27
N THR A 126 11.47 25.94 -10.74
CA THR A 126 12.30 26.48 -9.65
C THR A 126 12.10 25.70 -8.34
N GLY A 127 13.23 25.28 -7.74
CA GLY A 127 13.27 24.59 -6.45
C GLY A 127 13.00 23.09 -6.51
N THR A 128 13.24 22.41 -5.39
CA THR A 128 13.00 20.97 -5.22
C THR A 128 11.71 20.70 -4.46
N LYS A 129 11.05 19.59 -4.76
CA LYS A 129 9.85 19.13 -4.04
C LYS A 129 10.11 17.81 -3.34
N SER A 130 9.62 17.67 -2.11
CA SER A 130 9.71 16.41 -1.38
C SER A 130 8.92 15.33 -2.10
N ILE A 131 9.48 14.12 -2.16
CA ILE A 131 8.78 12.93 -2.65
C ILE A 131 8.05 12.31 -1.47
N THR A 132 6.74 12.15 -1.60
CA THR A 132 5.85 11.63 -0.56
C THR A 132 5.10 10.40 -1.03
N MET A 133 4.61 9.60 -0.10
CA MET A 133 3.62 8.56 -0.40
C MET A 133 2.30 9.19 -0.87
N PRO A 134 1.39 8.42 -1.50
CA PRO A 134 0.08 8.94 -1.91
C PRO A 134 -0.67 9.60 -0.75
N GLY A 135 -1.23 10.79 -1.00
CA GLY A 135 -1.88 11.64 0.02
C GLY A 135 -0.96 12.63 0.73
N GLY A 136 0.27 12.82 0.24
CA GLY A 136 1.13 13.98 0.55
C GLY A 136 1.71 14.06 1.97
N LYS A 137 1.27 13.21 2.90
CA LYS A 137 1.56 13.38 4.33
C LYS A 137 2.92 12.82 4.76
N TYR A 138 3.33 11.68 4.22
CA TYR A 138 4.52 10.97 4.68
C TYR A 138 5.62 11.03 3.61
N PRO A 139 6.89 11.28 3.99
CA PRO A 139 8.00 11.20 3.06
C PRO A 139 8.11 9.79 2.49
N CYS A 140 8.67 9.68 1.28
CA CYS A 140 9.00 8.40 0.67
C CYS A 140 9.93 7.61 1.61
N PRO A 141 9.54 6.42 2.09
CA PRO A 141 10.37 5.64 3.01
C PRO A 141 11.70 5.21 2.38
N VAL A 142 12.69 4.95 3.22
CA VAL A 142 14.00 4.40 2.82
C VAL A 142 13.84 3.10 2.04
N GLY A 143 14.60 2.93 0.96
CA GLY A 143 14.65 1.71 0.16
C GLY A 143 13.47 1.47 -0.78
N VAL A 144 12.54 2.43 -0.89
CA VAL A 144 11.36 2.33 -1.74
C VAL A 144 11.69 2.65 -3.20
N LEU A 145 12.51 3.67 -3.46
CA LEU A 145 12.99 4.01 -4.80
C LEU A 145 14.15 3.09 -5.14
N ARG A 146 13.88 1.99 -5.84
CA ARG A 146 14.90 0.99 -6.19
C ARG A 146 15.58 1.31 -7.53
N PRO A 147 16.90 1.04 -7.69
CA PRO A 147 17.56 1.13 -8.98
C PRO A 147 16.80 0.36 -10.06
N ASP A 148 16.74 0.93 -11.25
CA ASP A 148 16.05 0.45 -12.45
C ASP A 148 14.52 0.32 -12.37
N ALA A 149 13.91 0.59 -11.22
CA ALA A 149 12.46 0.69 -11.13
C ALA A 149 11.96 1.95 -11.86
N VAL A 150 10.84 1.84 -12.56
CA VAL A 150 10.12 3.01 -13.11
C VAL A 150 9.14 3.48 -12.05
N ALA A 151 9.39 4.67 -11.51
CA ALA A 151 8.51 5.35 -10.59
C ALA A 151 7.51 6.23 -11.35
N ILE A 152 6.25 6.24 -10.91
CA ILE A 152 5.25 7.20 -11.37
C ILE A 152 5.12 8.28 -10.30
N PHE A 153 5.47 9.51 -10.68
CA PHE A 153 5.40 10.68 -9.83
C PHE A 153 4.30 11.63 -10.29
N MET A 154 3.64 12.30 -9.35
CA MET A 154 2.63 13.32 -9.65
C MET A 154 2.72 14.47 -8.66
N TYR A 155 2.83 15.69 -9.15
CA TYR A 155 2.84 16.88 -8.30
C TYR A 155 1.41 17.25 -7.90
N ASN A 156 1.15 17.39 -6.60
CA ASN A 156 -0.18 17.70 -6.04
C ASN A 156 -0.36 19.19 -5.66
N GLY A 157 0.60 20.05 -6.01
CA GLY A 157 0.62 21.47 -5.62
C GLY A 157 1.51 21.78 -4.40
N VAL A 158 1.93 20.77 -3.64
CA VAL A 158 2.81 20.91 -2.47
C VAL A 158 4.02 19.98 -2.55
N SER A 159 3.79 18.71 -2.82
CA SER A 159 4.79 17.64 -2.90
C SER A 159 4.62 16.80 -4.16
N VAL A 160 5.61 15.95 -4.44
CA VAL A 160 5.56 14.97 -5.52
C VAL A 160 5.16 13.62 -4.93
N GLU A 161 4.00 13.11 -5.30
CA GLU A 161 3.49 11.83 -4.81
C GLU A 161 4.01 10.67 -5.65
N TYR A 162 4.45 9.61 -4.98
CA TYR A 162 4.88 8.37 -5.59
C TYR A 162 3.70 7.39 -5.74
N LEU A 163 3.18 7.25 -6.95
CA LEU A 163 1.88 6.61 -7.22
C LEU A 163 1.95 5.10 -7.42
N ASN A 164 3.07 4.56 -7.88
CA ASN A 164 3.21 3.13 -8.15
C ASN A 164 4.16 2.43 -7.17
N ALA A 165 4.17 2.90 -5.91
CA ALA A 165 4.93 2.22 -4.87
C ALA A 165 4.66 0.73 -4.93
N PRO A 166 5.64 -0.11 -5.33
CA PRO A 166 5.45 -1.55 -5.31
C PRO A 166 5.01 -1.85 -3.90
N LEU A 167 3.85 -2.53 -3.75
CA LEU A 167 3.37 -2.97 -2.45
C LEU A 167 4.57 -3.62 -1.76
N PRO A 168 5.17 -2.99 -0.73
CA PRO A 168 6.41 -3.51 -0.21
C PRO A 168 6.12 -4.92 0.28
N SER A 169 6.93 -5.85 -0.22
CA SER A 169 7.13 -7.15 0.41
C SER A 169 7.47 -6.86 1.86
N ALA A 170 6.50 -7.03 2.75
CA ALA A 170 6.54 -6.83 4.19
C ALA A 170 7.54 -5.78 4.74
N THR A 171 7.00 -4.65 5.21
CA THR A 171 7.80 -3.60 5.85
C THR A 171 8.07 -3.97 7.29
N ASN A 172 9.34 -4.09 7.69
CA ASN A 172 9.73 -4.38 9.07
C ASN A 172 9.97 -3.07 9.83
N PHE A 173 9.27 -2.89 10.94
CA PHE A 173 9.44 -1.78 11.88
C PHE A 173 9.76 -2.32 13.26
N PHE A 174 10.66 -1.64 13.98
CA PHE A 174 10.85 -1.87 15.41
C PHE A 174 10.10 -0.82 16.21
N VAL A 175 9.39 -1.25 17.24
CA VAL A 175 8.59 -0.38 18.10
C VAL A 175 9.04 -0.54 19.56
N ASN A 176 9.20 0.59 20.23
CA ASN A 176 9.43 0.67 21.67
C ASN A 176 8.66 1.87 22.22
N GLN A 177 7.65 1.64 23.05
CA GLN A 177 6.82 2.75 23.55
C GLN A 177 7.60 3.68 24.50
N GLY A 178 8.55 3.14 25.27
CA GLY A 178 9.30 3.89 26.26
C GLY A 178 10.49 4.66 25.68
N SER A 179 11.24 4.05 24.76
CA SER A 179 12.48 4.63 24.20
C SER A 179 12.39 5.07 22.74
N GLY A 180 11.29 4.75 22.05
CA GLY A 180 11.09 5.09 20.64
C GLY A 180 10.56 6.51 20.41
N SER A 181 10.53 6.92 19.15
CA SER A 181 9.91 8.17 18.69
C SER A 181 9.23 7.96 17.35
N ASP A 182 8.03 8.51 17.16
CA ASP A 182 7.32 8.43 15.88
C ASP A 182 7.96 9.27 14.76
N ASN A 183 8.99 10.06 15.09
CA ASN A 183 9.85 10.73 14.11
C ASN A 183 11.03 9.85 13.67
N ASN A 184 11.30 8.73 14.35
CA ASN A 184 12.39 7.82 13.99
C ASN A 184 12.11 7.09 12.68
N ILE A 185 13.12 6.44 12.09
CA ILE A 185 12.97 5.68 10.85
C ILE A 185 12.30 4.30 11.06
N GLY A 186 12.26 3.80 12.29
CA GLY A 186 11.67 2.51 12.64
C GLY A 186 12.60 1.31 12.47
N SER A 187 13.92 1.54 12.53
CA SER A 187 14.93 0.49 12.61
C SER A 187 15.16 0.04 14.07
N ALA A 188 15.86 -1.07 14.29
CA ALA A 188 16.16 -1.55 15.65
C ALA A 188 16.94 -0.53 16.49
N ALA A 189 17.86 0.23 15.85
CA ALA A 189 18.64 1.28 16.50
C ALA A 189 17.86 2.59 16.69
N SER A 190 16.73 2.76 15.98
CA SER A 190 15.91 3.97 15.99
C SER A 190 14.43 3.55 15.90
N PRO A 191 13.87 2.96 16.97
CA PRO A 191 12.52 2.38 16.93
C PRO A 191 11.43 3.45 16.96
N LEU A 192 10.27 3.13 16.41
CA LEU A 192 9.07 3.96 16.50
C LEU A 192 8.49 3.91 17.92
N ALA A 193 7.78 4.96 18.33
CA ALA A 193 7.08 4.98 19.61
C ALA A 193 5.74 4.23 19.54
N SER A 194 5.10 4.20 18.36
CA SER A 194 3.76 3.65 18.19
C SER A 194 3.61 2.65 17.03
N ILE A 195 2.80 1.61 17.28
CA ILE A 195 2.30 0.68 16.26
C ILE A 195 1.50 1.42 15.18
N LEU A 196 0.75 2.46 15.57
CA LEU A 196 -0.07 3.23 14.66
C LEU A 196 0.79 3.94 13.60
N GLU A 197 1.96 4.44 13.99
CA GLU A 197 2.88 5.06 13.06
C GLU A 197 3.52 4.04 12.10
N ALA A 198 3.92 2.86 12.60
CA ALA A 198 4.39 1.76 11.75
C ALA A 198 3.34 1.38 10.68
N MET A 199 2.07 1.32 11.09
CA MET A 199 0.96 1.04 10.18
C MET A 199 0.70 2.15 9.17
N ARG A 200 0.81 3.43 9.57
CA ARG A 200 0.65 4.58 8.67
C ARG A 200 1.71 4.58 7.57
N ARG A 201 2.93 4.19 7.91
CA ARG A 201 4.06 4.05 6.98
C ARG A 201 3.97 2.82 6.08
N THR A 202 3.18 1.84 6.49
CA THR A 202 2.87 0.68 5.64
C THR A 202 1.84 1.10 4.57
N PRO A 203 2.09 0.86 3.28
CA PRO A 203 1.11 1.13 2.23
C PRO A 203 -0.15 0.29 2.38
N ILE A 204 -1.29 0.78 1.87
CA ILE A 204 -2.52 -0.02 1.74
C ILE A 204 -2.22 -1.26 0.89
N GLY A 205 -2.66 -2.45 1.31
CA GLY A 205 -2.32 -3.73 0.67
C GLY A 205 -0.98 -4.34 1.11
N GLY A 206 -0.14 -3.56 1.81
CA GLY A 206 1.15 -4.02 2.34
C GLY A 206 1.03 -4.84 3.62
N ILE A 207 2.14 -5.49 4.01
CA ILE A 207 2.29 -6.18 5.29
C ILE A 207 3.14 -5.30 6.21
N CYS A 208 2.63 -4.97 7.39
CA CYS A 208 3.33 -4.27 8.46
C CYS A 208 3.86 -5.34 9.43
N ASN A 209 5.16 -5.59 9.43
CA ASN A 209 5.79 -6.44 10.43
C ASN A 209 6.35 -5.56 11.54
N ILE A 210 5.97 -5.82 12.78
CA ILE A 210 6.42 -5.07 13.94
C ILE A 210 7.21 -6.00 14.86
N GLY A 211 8.46 -5.66 15.10
CA GLY A 211 9.27 -6.20 16.19
C GLY A 211 9.15 -5.30 17.43
N LEU A 212 8.47 -5.78 18.47
CA LEU A 212 8.45 -5.10 19.76
C LEU A 212 9.80 -5.30 20.44
N THR A 213 10.49 -4.21 20.82
CA THR A 213 11.78 -4.29 21.54
C THR A 213 11.65 -4.03 23.04
N GLY A 214 10.42 -3.81 23.50
CA GLY A 214 10.04 -3.62 24.90
C GLY A 214 8.52 -3.72 25.03
N ASP A 215 8.03 -3.70 26.26
CA ASP A 215 6.60 -3.81 26.54
C ASP A 215 5.82 -2.68 25.87
N TYR A 216 4.64 -3.01 25.36
CA TYR A 216 3.81 -2.08 24.63
C TYR A 216 2.37 -2.10 25.14
N SER A 217 1.86 -0.95 25.58
CA SER A 217 0.46 -0.76 25.93
C SER A 217 -0.25 0.00 24.81
N HIS A 218 -1.15 -0.69 24.09
CA HIS A 218 -1.98 -0.05 23.09
C HIS A 218 -3.28 0.42 23.73
N ASN A 219 -3.64 1.70 23.59
CA ASN A 219 -4.87 2.25 24.17
C ASN A 219 -5.76 2.93 23.12
N GLN A 220 -5.49 2.71 21.84
CA GLN A 220 -6.24 3.29 20.73
C GLN A 220 -6.81 2.20 19.84
N ILE A 221 -7.94 2.49 19.19
CA ILE A 221 -8.49 1.63 18.15
C ILE A 221 -7.69 1.87 16.87
N THR A 222 -7.01 0.83 16.39
CA THR A 222 -6.26 0.92 15.13
C THR A 222 -6.96 0.14 14.02
N ARG A 223 -7.19 0.81 12.88
CA ARG A 223 -7.80 0.25 11.69
C ARG A 223 -6.73 -0.14 10.67
N LEU A 224 -6.79 -1.38 10.17
CA LEU A 224 -5.83 -1.89 9.18
C LEU A 224 -6.03 -1.29 7.79
N ASN A 225 -7.26 -0.92 7.42
CA ASN A 225 -7.58 -0.29 6.12
C ASN A 225 -6.93 -1.02 4.92
N GLY A 226 -7.14 -2.35 4.83
CA GLY A 226 -6.57 -3.18 3.77
C GLY A 226 -5.09 -3.56 3.93
N ARG A 227 -4.49 -3.33 5.10
CA ARG A 227 -3.13 -3.78 5.44
C ARG A 227 -3.16 -5.12 6.19
N ARG A 228 -2.05 -5.85 6.14
CA ARG A 228 -1.77 -6.96 7.07
C ARG A 228 -0.86 -6.47 8.20
N LEU A 229 -1.02 -6.97 9.41
CA LEU A 229 -0.20 -6.59 10.55
C LEU A 229 0.30 -7.84 11.29
N ASN A 230 1.62 -7.99 11.34
CA ASN A 230 2.29 -9.02 12.09
C ASN A 230 3.00 -8.34 13.25
N ILE A 231 2.79 -8.81 14.49
CA ILE A 231 3.52 -8.29 15.65
C ILE A 231 4.25 -9.47 16.28
N GLN A 232 5.53 -9.28 16.56
CA GLN A 232 6.38 -10.27 17.18
C GLN A 232 7.20 -9.62 18.28
N GLY A 233 7.38 -10.33 19.38
CA GLY A 233 8.35 -9.96 20.40
C GLY A 233 9.77 -10.13 19.89
N PHE A 234 10.59 -9.08 19.96
CA PHE A 234 12.00 -9.10 19.55
C PHE A 234 12.89 -8.61 20.67
N ASN A 235 13.24 -9.50 21.60
CA ASN A 235 14.21 -9.19 22.65
C ASN A 235 15.44 -10.08 22.52
N ALA A 236 16.59 -9.46 22.28
CA ALA A 236 17.89 -10.14 22.23
C ALA A 236 18.26 -10.80 23.58
N ALA A 237 17.65 -10.36 24.69
CA ALA A 237 17.90 -10.87 26.04
C ALA A 237 17.04 -12.08 26.44
N GLY A 238 16.23 -12.64 25.53
CA GLY A 238 15.46 -13.87 25.77
C GLY A 238 14.12 -13.71 26.51
N ASN A 239 13.78 -12.52 27.00
CA ASN A 239 12.44 -12.23 27.53
C ASN A 239 11.54 -11.66 26.43
N ALA A 240 10.59 -12.44 25.91
CA ALA A 240 9.66 -11.94 24.89
C ALA A 240 8.87 -10.73 25.46
N PRO A 241 8.94 -9.54 24.81
CA PRO A 241 8.23 -8.37 25.27
C PRO A 241 6.72 -8.58 25.17
N GLU A 242 5.98 -8.00 26.11
CA GLU A 242 4.55 -8.24 26.21
C GLU A 242 3.73 -7.17 25.47
N LEU A 243 2.70 -7.63 24.74
CA LEU A 243 1.70 -6.75 24.14
C LEU A 243 0.46 -6.69 25.04
N ARG A 244 0.18 -5.50 25.59
CA ARG A 244 -0.92 -5.28 26.55
C ARG A 244 -2.02 -4.38 25.96
N ASN A 245 -3.27 -4.63 26.39
CA ASN A 245 -4.48 -3.83 26.08
C ASN A 245 -4.85 -3.71 24.59
N PHE A 246 -4.58 -4.73 23.78
CA PHE A 246 -4.72 -4.62 22.34
C PHE A 246 -6.17 -4.81 21.84
N THR A 247 -6.73 -3.79 21.18
CA THR A 247 -8.08 -3.83 20.58
C THR A 247 -8.03 -3.61 19.07
N PHE A 248 -8.63 -4.53 18.30
CA PHE A 248 -8.85 -4.38 16.86
C PHE A 248 -10.31 -4.18 16.51
N VAL A 249 -10.54 -3.31 15.52
CA VAL A 249 -11.82 -3.25 14.82
C VAL A 249 -11.57 -3.61 13.36
N ALA A 250 -11.95 -4.84 12.97
CA ALA A 250 -12.03 -5.19 11.56
C ALA A 250 -13.31 -4.58 11.01
N ASN A 251 -13.20 -3.76 9.96
CA ASN A 251 -14.36 -3.28 9.23
C ASN A 251 -14.55 -4.26 8.07
N PRO A 252 -15.59 -5.13 8.07
CA PRO A 252 -15.84 -5.98 6.92
C PRO A 252 -16.10 -5.09 5.71
N ILE A 253 -15.30 -5.25 4.66
CA ILE A 253 -15.61 -4.64 3.36
C ILE A 253 -16.92 -5.29 2.91
N ALA A 254 -17.98 -4.50 2.80
CA ALA A 254 -19.29 -4.96 2.36
C ALA A 254 -19.15 -5.64 0.99
N GLY A 255 -19.22 -6.98 0.92
CA GLY A 255 -19.21 -7.71 -0.35
C GLY A 255 -18.71 -9.16 -0.31
N ASN A 256 -17.79 -9.53 0.58
CA ASN A 256 -17.30 -10.92 0.70
C ASN A 256 -17.43 -11.43 2.13
N LEU A 257 -18.35 -12.37 2.32
CA LEU A 257 -18.99 -12.74 3.59
C LEU A 257 -18.36 -13.95 4.30
N GLN A 258 -17.09 -14.31 4.03
CA GLN A 258 -16.48 -15.51 4.63
C GLN A 258 -15.09 -15.32 5.24
N ASP A 259 -14.56 -14.10 5.33
CA ASP A 259 -13.17 -13.94 5.72
C ASP A 259 -13.00 -13.87 7.25
N PRO A 260 -12.28 -14.83 7.87
CA PRO A 260 -11.98 -14.78 9.29
C PRO A 260 -11.16 -13.52 9.60
N MET A 261 -11.54 -12.81 10.67
CA MET A 261 -10.81 -11.64 11.20
C MET A 261 -9.38 -11.99 11.66
N PHE A 262 -9.10 -13.28 11.87
CA PHE A 262 -7.80 -13.86 12.18
C PHE A 262 -7.58 -15.07 11.27
N THR A 263 -6.96 -14.85 10.10
CA THR A 263 -6.60 -15.95 9.21
C THR A 263 -5.08 -16.06 9.11
N ASN A 264 -4.53 -17.12 9.69
CA ASN A 264 -3.22 -17.62 9.27
C ASN A 264 -3.42 -18.33 7.92
N ILE A 265 -3.23 -17.59 6.83
CA ILE A 265 -3.27 -18.16 5.48
C ILE A 265 -1.88 -18.67 5.13
N ALA A 266 -1.70 -19.98 5.23
CA ALA A 266 -0.87 -20.71 4.28
C ALA A 266 -1.59 -20.69 2.92
N ASN A 267 -1.01 -19.99 1.94
CA ASN A 267 -1.32 -20.05 0.51
C ASN A 267 -2.77 -19.76 0.04
N ASN A 268 -3.27 -18.55 0.21
CA ASN A 268 -4.37 -18.02 -0.60
C ASN A 268 -3.98 -16.61 -1.13
N PRO A 269 -3.75 -16.45 -2.45
CA PRO A 269 -3.34 -15.18 -3.04
C PRO A 269 -4.44 -14.12 -3.06
N ASN A 270 -5.68 -14.45 -2.72
CA ASN A 270 -6.81 -13.55 -2.90
C ASN A 270 -7.36 -13.06 -1.55
N ASN A 271 -6.79 -11.94 -1.10
CA ASN A 271 -7.42 -10.94 -0.23
C ASN A 271 -7.82 -11.37 1.21
N THR A 272 -6.96 -11.05 2.20
CA THR A 272 -7.34 -10.99 3.63
C THR A 272 -6.41 -10.06 4.40
N SER A 273 -6.96 -9.32 5.37
CA SER A 273 -6.23 -8.67 6.46
C SER A 273 -6.15 -9.67 7.62
N GLY A 274 -5.00 -9.85 8.25
CA GLY A 274 -4.83 -10.80 9.36
C GLY A 274 -3.83 -10.29 10.40
N PHE A 275 -4.03 -10.70 11.66
CA PHE A 275 -3.12 -10.48 12.79
C PHE A 275 -2.44 -11.79 13.19
N PHE A 276 -1.11 -11.76 13.31
CA PHE A 276 -0.28 -12.92 13.62
C PHE A 276 0.53 -12.66 14.90
N LEU A 277 0.47 -13.61 15.83
CA LEU A 277 1.38 -13.74 16.98
C LEU A 277 2.34 -14.90 16.71
N GLY A 278 3.63 -14.70 16.92
CA GLY A 278 4.66 -15.73 16.74
C GLY A 278 4.73 -16.72 17.90
N ALA A 279 5.48 -17.81 17.71
CA ALA A 279 5.76 -18.76 18.78
C ALA A 279 6.62 -18.08 19.87
N GLY A 280 6.12 -18.03 21.10
CA GLY A 280 6.79 -17.39 22.24
C GLY A 280 6.19 -16.06 22.70
N ASP A 281 5.21 -15.52 21.98
CA ASP A 281 4.54 -14.27 22.36
C ASP A 281 3.44 -14.52 23.42
N SER A 282 3.50 -13.78 24.53
CA SER A 282 2.50 -13.76 25.61
C SER A 282 1.54 -12.57 25.38
N LEU A 283 0.25 -12.83 25.21
CA LEU A 283 -0.78 -11.79 25.07
C LEU A 283 -1.50 -11.58 26.41
N GLN A 284 -1.00 -10.67 27.25
CA GLN A 284 -1.72 -10.25 28.45
C GLN A 284 -2.67 -9.10 28.12
N CYS A 285 -3.91 -9.42 27.73
CA CYS A 285 -4.92 -8.40 27.41
C CYS A 285 -5.98 -8.28 28.50
N ASN A 286 -6.16 -7.09 29.07
CA ASN A 286 -7.21 -6.86 30.08
C ASN A 286 -8.61 -6.68 29.45
N THR A 287 -8.73 -6.54 28.13
CA THR A 287 -10.01 -6.48 27.40
C THR A 287 -9.79 -6.73 25.90
N ILE A 288 -10.32 -7.83 25.35
CA ILE A 288 -10.37 -8.06 23.89
C ILE A 288 -11.82 -7.84 23.43
N GLY A 289 -12.16 -6.60 23.09
CA GLY A 289 -13.48 -6.29 22.54
C GLY A 289 -13.58 -6.68 21.06
N PHE A 290 -14.32 -7.75 20.74
CA PHE A 290 -14.68 -8.08 19.35
C PHE A 290 -15.91 -7.26 18.95
N ILE A 291 -15.76 -6.28 18.05
CA ILE A 291 -16.88 -5.44 17.59
C ILE A 291 -17.35 -5.91 16.20
N ARG A 292 -18.64 -6.26 16.12
CA ARG A 292 -19.51 -6.54 14.95
C ARG A 292 -18.81 -6.66 13.57
N GLY A 293 -18.83 -7.88 13.05
CA GLY A 293 -19.32 -8.16 11.70
C GLY A 293 -20.39 -9.24 11.82
N ALA A 294 -21.62 -9.01 11.34
CA ALA A 294 -22.66 -10.04 11.34
C ALA A 294 -22.27 -11.13 10.32
N VAL A 295 -21.46 -12.10 10.73
CA VAL A 295 -21.10 -13.26 9.91
C VAL A 295 -21.72 -14.51 10.50
N SER A 296 -22.73 -15.02 9.80
CA SER A 296 -23.21 -16.39 9.97
C SER A 296 -22.04 -17.36 9.72
N GLY A 297 -21.61 -18.10 10.75
CA GLY A 297 -20.57 -19.14 10.63
C GLY A 297 -19.12 -18.68 10.77
N GLY A 298 -18.86 -17.47 11.28
CA GLY A 298 -17.50 -16.95 11.48
C GLY A 298 -16.76 -17.63 12.65
N THR A 299 -15.48 -17.96 12.44
CA THR A 299 -14.54 -18.31 13.51
C THR A 299 -13.84 -17.06 14.03
N GLN A 300 -13.75 -16.88 15.35
CA GLN A 300 -13.09 -15.72 15.94
C GLN A 300 -11.56 -15.88 15.95
N ILE A 301 -11.03 -17.05 16.36
CA ILE A 301 -9.59 -17.32 16.42
C ILE A 301 -9.31 -18.67 15.76
N ARG A 302 -8.43 -18.71 14.74
CA ARG A 302 -8.02 -19.94 14.03
C ARG A 302 -6.51 -20.11 14.06
N SER A 303 -6.02 -21.24 14.58
CA SER A 303 -4.64 -21.65 14.33
C SER A 303 -4.51 -22.15 12.89
N GLY A 304 -3.46 -21.79 12.17
CA GLY A 304 -3.23 -22.29 10.80
C GLY A 304 -3.08 -23.81 10.76
N GLN A 305 -3.26 -24.42 9.58
CA GLN A 305 -2.84 -25.81 9.34
C GLN A 305 -1.31 -25.84 9.30
N PHE A 306 -0.69 -26.57 10.22
CA PHE A 306 0.74 -26.85 10.16
C PHE A 306 0.92 -28.27 9.61
N THR A 307 1.75 -28.39 8.58
CA THR A 307 2.27 -29.68 8.12
C THR A 307 3.40 -30.21 9.03
N SER A 308 3.84 -29.40 10.00
CA SER A 308 4.83 -29.73 11.03
C SER A 308 4.18 -29.81 12.42
N ASP A 309 4.78 -30.55 13.36
CA ASP A 309 4.36 -30.70 14.78
C ASP A 309 4.46 -29.40 15.61
N GLY A 310 3.85 -28.32 15.13
CA GLY A 310 3.83 -27.04 15.81
C GLY A 310 2.97 -27.07 17.07
N PHE A 311 3.49 -26.47 18.13
CA PHE A 311 2.76 -26.13 19.34
C PHE A 311 2.41 -24.64 19.31
N ALA A 312 1.14 -24.30 19.48
CA ALA A 312 0.71 -22.93 19.70
C ALA A 312 0.20 -22.80 21.15
N SER A 313 0.67 -21.81 21.89
CA SER A 313 0.09 -21.42 23.18
C SER A 313 -0.60 -20.08 23.05
N LEU A 314 -1.84 -19.99 23.53
CA LEU A 314 -2.56 -18.75 23.71
C LEU A 314 -2.89 -18.63 25.20
N ASP A 315 -2.29 -17.65 25.87
CA ASP A 315 -2.64 -17.30 27.24
C ASP A 315 -3.50 -16.03 27.21
N MET A 316 -4.66 -16.08 27.85
CA MET A 316 -5.62 -15.00 27.96
C MET A 316 -5.89 -14.79 29.45
N VAL A 317 -5.35 -13.71 30.01
CA VAL A 317 -5.50 -13.36 31.43
C VAL A 317 -6.38 -12.13 31.56
N ASN A 318 -7.44 -12.19 32.37
CA ASN A 318 -8.40 -11.09 32.59
C ASN A 318 -9.08 -10.58 31.30
N CYS A 319 -9.30 -11.44 30.30
CA CYS A 319 -9.97 -11.04 29.06
C CYS A 319 -11.50 -11.12 29.21
N THR A 320 -12.25 -10.25 28.52
CA THR A 320 -13.69 -10.48 28.28
C THR A 320 -13.91 -10.73 26.80
N LEU A 321 -14.48 -11.88 26.47
CA LEU A 321 -14.82 -12.34 25.12
C LEU A 321 -16.33 -12.20 24.94
N THR A 322 -16.80 -11.24 24.13
CA THR A 322 -18.25 -11.01 23.93
C THR A 322 -18.74 -11.48 22.55
N SER A 323 -19.63 -12.47 22.54
CA SER A 323 -20.36 -12.97 21.36
C SER A 323 -21.61 -12.12 21.15
N PRO A 324 -21.82 -11.57 19.94
CA PRO A 324 -22.98 -10.74 19.65
C PRO A 324 -24.30 -11.50 19.40
N GLY A 325 -24.40 -12.80 19.73
CA GLY A 325 -25.70 -13.45 19.95
C GLY A 325 -26.40 -14.08 18.73
N THR A 326 -25.72 -14.90 17.94
CA THR A 326 -26.39 -15.84 17.02
C THR A 326 -25.80 -17.24 17.16
N ALA A 327 -26.65 -18.26 17.05
CA ALA A 327 -26.42 -19.66 17.48
C ALA A 327 -25.25 -20.44 16.83
N ASN A 328 -24.33 -19.83 16.08
CA ASN A 328 -23.32 -20.54 15.30
C ASN A 328 -21.89 -19.95 15.37
N THR A 329 -21.59 -19.07 16.33
CA THR A 329 -20.24 -18.51 16.47
C THR A 329 -19.27 -19.58 17.02
N THR A 330 -18.15 -19.83 16.34
CA THR A 330 -17.06 -20.64 16.88
C THR A 330 -15.96 -19.72 17.40
N TRP A 331 -15.62 -19.82 18.67
CA TRP A 331 -14.60 -18.97 19.28
C TRP A 331 -13.19 -19.38 18.85
N PHE A 332 -12.89 -20.68 18.93
CA PHE A 332 -11.57 -21.21 18.63
C PHE A 332 -11.65 -22.39 17.65
N ILE A 333 -10.82 -22.34 16.61
CA ILE A 333 -10.49 -23.49 15.76
C ILE A 333 -9.00 -23.79 15.88
N ALA A 334 -8.70 -24.99 16.34
CA ALA A 334 -7.35 -25.55 16.30
C ALA A 334 -7.21 -26.40 15.03
N ALA A 335 -6.35 -25.98 14.10
CA ALA A 335 -5.84 -26.80 13.01
C ALA A 335 -4.36 -27.22 13.21
N VAL A 336 -3.83 -27.00 14.42
CA VAL A 336 -2.51 -27.48 14.88
C VAL A 336 -2.62 -28.85 15.52
N ASN A 337 -1.52 -29.61 15.54
CA ASN A 337 -1.42 -30.87 16.29
C ASN A 337 -1.51 -30.65 17.81
N ARG A 338 -1.06 -29.49 18.31
CA ARG A 338 -1.10 -29.14 19.74
C ARG A 338 -1.43 -27.66 19.94
N LEU A 339 -2.56 -27.37 20.59
CA LEU A 339 -2.95 -26.04 21.04
C LEU A 339 -3.04 -26.06 22.57
N SER A 340 -2.28 -25.20 23.25
CA SER A 340 -2.48 -24.90 24.67
C SER A 340 -3.24 -23.59 24.77
N LEU A 341 -4.42 -23.64 25.38
CA LEU A 341 -5.23 -22.47 25.62
C LEU A 341 -5.35 -22.28 27.13
N ASN A 342 -4.64 -21.27 27.65
CA ASN A 342 -4.75 -20.86 29.04
C ASN A 342 -5.71 -19.67 29.12
N LEU A 343 -6.86 -19.85 29.76
CA LEU A 343 -7.87 -18.80 29.94
C LEU A 343 -7.96 -18.50 31.44
N ASN A 344 -7.14 -17.59 31.94
CA ASN A 344 -7.12 -17.24 33.35
C ASN A 344 -8.03 -16.03 33.60
N ILE A 345 -9.10 -16.18 34.39
CA ILE A 345 -10.03 -15.09 34.72
C ILE A 345 -10.64 -14.45 33.45
N THR A 346 -10.91 -15.26 32.42
CA THR A 346 -11.50 -14.77 31.17
C THR A 346 -13.02 -14.94 31.18
N THR A 347 -13.77 -13.87 30.96
CA THR A 347 -15.25 -13.90 30.93
C THR A 347 -15.75 -14.06 29.50
N LEU A 348 -16.47 -15.14 29.19
CA LEU A 348 -17.20 -15.31 27.93
C LEU A 348 -18.63 -14.80 28.09
N THR A 349 -19.00 -13.73 27.40
CA THR A 349 -20.34 -13.10 27.47
C THR A 349 -21.07 -13.25 26.13
N GLY A 350 -22.37 -13.54 26.13
CA GLY A 350 -23.19 -13.68 24.91
C GLY A 350 -23.95 -15.00 24.82
N ASP A 351 -24.85 -15.11 23.83
CA ASP A 351 -25.60 -16.36 23.56
C ASP A 351 -24.61 -17.42 23.05
N ASN A 352 -24.15 -18.27 23.98
CA ASN A 352 -23.16 -19.33 23.74
C ASN A 352 -23.80 -20.61 23.18
N SER A 353 -24.92 -20.49 22.49
CA SER A 353 -25.53 -21.57 21.73
C SER A 353 -24.62 -22.08 20.57
N GLY A 354 -23.52 -21.36 20.28
CA GLY A 354 -22.44 -21.77 19.38
C GLY A 354 -21.32 -22.60 20.03
N LYS A 355 -20.55 -23.32 19.20
CA LYS A 355 -19.43 -24.18 19.64
C LYS A 355 -18.30 -23.34 20.23
N ILE A 356 -17.94 -23.54 21.50
CA ILE A 356 -16.75 -22.90 22.09
C ILE A 356 -15.47 -23.36 21.34
N TYR A 357 -15.45 -24.64 20.94
CA TYR A 357 -14.34 -25.26 20.24
C TYR A 357 -14.83 -26.06 19.03
N SER A 358 -14.08 -25.99 17.92
CA SER A 358 -14.16 -26.99 16.86
C SER A 358 -12.76 -27.42 16.44
N SER A 359 -12.43 -28.70 16.66
CA SER A 359 -11.25 -29.33 16.06
C SER A 359 -11.60 -29.80 14.64
N VAL A 360 -10.69 -29.60 13.69
CA VAL A 360 -10.73 -30.19 12.34
C VAL A 360 -9.55 -31.16 12.19
N ILE A 361 -9.30 -32.00 13.19
CA ILE A 361 -8.31 -33.07 13.03
C ILE A 361 -9.03 -34.24 12.36
N GLY A 362 -8.76 -34.46 11.07
CA GLY A 362 -9.25 -35.62 10.30
C GLY A 362 -10.53 -35.43 9.48
N GLY A 363 -11.02 -34.21 9.29
CA GLY A 363 -12.12 -33.92 8.36
C GLY A 363 -13.54 -34.27 8.86
N ALA A 364 -13.70 -34.81 10.06
CA ALA A 364 -15.01 -35.02 10.69
C ALA A 364 -15.33 -33.86 11.65
N PRO A 365 -16.43 -33.10 11.45
CA PRO A 365 -16.86 -32.09 12.41
C PRO A 365 -17.28 -32.74 13.72
N LEU A 366 -16.74 -32.29 14.85
CA LEU A 366 -17.18 -32.73 16.17
C LEU A 366 -18.65 -32.33 16.41
N THR A 367 -19.45 -33.30 16.87
CA THR A 367 -20.82 -33.11 17.35
C THR A 367 -20.80 -32.23 18.60
N ALA A 368 -21.73 -31.28 18.72
CA ALA A 368 -21.82 -30.38 19.87
C ALA A 368 -21.99 -31.18 21.19
N GLY A 369 -21.35 -30.72 22.29
CA GLY A 369 -21.57 -31.25 23.64
C GLY A 369 -20.52 -32.19 24.22
N LEU A 370 -19.38 -32.41 23.56
CA LEU A 370 -18.26 -33.17 24.14
C LEU A 370 -17.43 -32.27 25.09
N ASP A 371 -17.08 -32.83 26.25
CA ASP A 371 -16.16 -32.21 27.22
C ASP A 371 -14.84 -31.84 26.53
N PRO A 372 -14.37 -30.58 26.57
CA PRO A 372 -13.08 -30.18 26.01
C PRO A 372 -11.91 -31.03 26.49
N ASN A 373 -11.97 -31.56 27.72
CA ASN A 373 -10.95 -32.44 28.29
C ASN A 373 -10.92 -33.84 27.67
N SER A 374 -11.95 -34.22 26.90
CA SER A 374 -11.98 -35.51 26.20
C SER A 374 -11.23 -35.48 24.87
N LEU A 375 -10.66 -34.34 24.46
CA LEU A 375 -9.87 -34.22 23.25
C LEU A 375 -8.41 -34.57 23.56
N TRP A 376 -7.86 -35.58 22.87
CA TRP A 376 -6.51 -36.14 23.11
C TRP A 376 -5.34 -35.14 23.07
N ASN A 377 -5.55 -33.89 22.65
CA ASN A 377 -4.53 -32.84 22.54
C ASN A 377 -4.99 -31.47 23.06
N PHE A 378 -6.05 -31.41 23.88
CA PHE A 378 -6.58 -30.16 24.41
C PHE A 378 -6.46 -30.14 25.93
N MET A 379 -5.58 -29.29 26.46
CA MET A 379 -5.55 -28.98 27.89
C MET A 379 -6.17 -27.60 28.05
N CYS A 380 -7.35 -27.54 28.66
CA CYS A 380 -7.96 -26.27 29.06
C CYS A 380 -8.23 -26.28 30.57
N ASN A 381 -8.00 -25.14 31.21
CA ASN A 381 -8.37 -24.92 32.61
C ASN A 381 -9.75 -24.23 32.70
N LEU A 382 -10.73 -24.72 31.94
CA LEU A 382 -12.08 -24.20 31.99
C LEU A 382 -12.86 -24.88 33.12
N THR A 383 -13.15 -24.14 34.18
CA THR A 383 -14.18 -24.55 35.15
C THR A 383 -15.51 -23.99 34.67
N SER A 384 -16.44 -24.86 34.24
CA SER A 384 -17.83 -24.44 34.01
C SER A 384 -18.45 -24.03 35.35
N SER A 385 -18.92 -22.79 35.47
CA SER A 385 -19.84 -22.38 36.54
C SER A 385 -21.27 -22.74 36.17
#